data_AF-A0A366RKP9-F1
#
_entry.id   AF-A0A366RKP9-F1
#
_cell.length_a   1.000
_cell.length_b   1.000
_cell.length_c   1.000
_cell.angle_alpha   90.00
_cell.angle_beta   90.00
_cell.angle_gamma   90.00
#
_symmetry.space_group_name_H-M   'P 1'
#
loop_
_entity.id
_entity.type
_entity.pdbx_description
1 polymer ?
#
loop_
_entity_poly.entity_id
_entity_poly.type
_entity_poly.pdbx_seq_one_letter_code
_entity_poly.pdbx_strand_id
1 'polypeptide(L)'
;MQASSSPSLKRPPWRVRRTTHPNLPPSSPSPIFDSAPNPSSTSSMVDFGINDTPDPPVNSETDLISFDTDGFGDDTPKPPKSPESDLISFSPERGDKSTRNPLENPQTNPIIFGPDDFGDNDTSNYPANHGLDLIFFGPVEDGISNLTINPAPSPEPREGSFIKFTQKGISDLASAAGLTNEERLSLVHAVSVFMEGWGHEEIPETPKWNSQLGRNFSPFEYSVDFNLKTGKKKVGFRFELPHGNTIQAMQESADKLTDNLSSTYFEVVLHGFYLVRYIFFVPYHLGPFVAWFGYDDLAWKIYFDIRAQGQDNAGRLIYQALHHLDMTKAWHVIDDVIDWGFGLPIRLGVDLVNEDYARVEVVVDFWGQTFKNFAHSATERYYPRNDEVATEDEVLRLCRILLGVEDDDTSCIGEAPLISYSFTHAKDRDVNLEMTVHIPVGSYMHDDAQFQKRVEDWVRGLSHVLSEQQIDNFVESYQECLKAIARRPLEEGSGLQSWFSLKESIKDGTVVTVHFSTEMYGALPVMETVAGLSVP
;
A
#
# COMPACT_ATOMS: atom_id res chain seq x y z
N MET A 1 13.20 14.61 -59.96
CA MET A 1 12.41 13.42 -59.60
C MET A 1 13.34 12.44 -58.91
N GLN A 2 13.46 12.54 -57.59
CA GLN A 2 14.24 11.61 -56.76
C GLN A 2 13.26 10.85 -55.87
N ALA A 3 13.28 9.53 -55.98
CA ALA A 3 12.46 8.61 -55.22
C ALA A 3 13.12 8.34 -53.86
N SER A 4 12.36 8.52 -52.79
CA SER A 4 12.74 8.22 -51.41
C SER A 4 12.59 6.72 -51.13
N SER A 5 13.68 6.06 -50.75
CA SER A 5 13.70 4.71 -50.20
C SER A 5 13.35 4.74 -48.70
N SER A 6 12.27 4.05 -48.31
CA SER A 6 11.95 3.77 -46.91
C SER A 6 12.68 2.50 -46.45
N PRO A 7 13.24 2.45 -45.22
CA PRO A 7 13.82 1.21 -44.69
C PRO A 7 12.73 0.33 -44.07
N SER A 8 12.69 -0.93 -44.48
CA SER A 8 11.84 -1.97 -43.92
C SER A 8 12.46 -2.54 -42.64
N LEU A 9 11.77 -2.37 -41.52
CA LEU A 9 12.07 -3.07 -40.26
C LEU A 9 11.57 -4.52 -40.38
N LYS A 10 12.50 -5.46 -40.53
CA LYS A 10 12.24 -6.91 -40.42
C LYS A 10 12.09 -7.27 -38.94
N ARG A 11 10.94 -7.83 -38.57
CA ARG A 11 10.71 -8.46 -37.26
C ARG A 11 11.49 -9.79 -37.16
N PRO A 12 12.06 -10.16 -36.00
CA PRO A 12 12.58 -11.50 -35.78
C PRO A 12 11.44 -12.50 -35.48
N PRO A 13 11.61 -13.79 -35.78
CA PRO A 13 10.57 -14.79 -35.59
C PRO A 13 10.53 -15.30 -34.14
N TRP A 14 9.40 -15.11 -33.47
CA TRP A 14 9.11 -15.81 -32.22
C TRP A 14 8.76 -17.28 -32.50
N ARG A 15 9.50 -18.18 -31.86
CA ARG A 15 9.34 -19.62 -31.98
C ARG A 15 8.48 -20.11 -30.81
N VAL A 16 7.18 -20.23 -31.03
CA VAL A 16 6.25 -20.85 -30.07
C VAL A 16 6.57 -22.35 -29.99
N ARG A 17 7.08 -22.83 -28.85
CA ARG A 17 7.11 -24.27 -28.55
C ARG A 17 5.75 -24.67 -27.98
N ARG A 18 4.98 -25.44 -28.75
CA ARG A 18 3.86 -26.23 -28.22
C ARG A 18 4.44 -27.39 -27.40
N THR A 19 4.20 -27.37 -26.10
CA THR A 19 4.25 -28.58 -25.27
C THR A 19 2.94 -29.35 -25.49
N THR A 20 3.04 -30.51 -26.13
CA THR A 20 1.94 -31.47 -26.24
C THR A 20 1.83 -32.26 -24.94
N HIS A 21 0.72 -32.10 -24.21
CA HIS A 21 0.35 -33.00 -23.12
C HIS A 21 -0.07 -34.38 -23.67
N PRO A 22 0.31 -35.48 -23.02
CA PRO A 22 -0.14 -36.82 -23.41
C PRO A 22 -1.61 -37.05 -23.02
N ASN A 23 -2.34 -37.66 -23.96
CA ASN A 23 -3.74 -38.03 -23.89
C ASN A 23 -4.09 -38.86 -22.64
N LEU A 24 -5.08 -38.41 -21.87
CA LEU A 24 -5.85 -39.25 -20.95
C LEU A 24 -7.06 -39.85 -21.69
N PRO A 25 -7.41 -41.13 -21.47
CA PRO A 25 -8.55 -41.77 -22.11
C PRO A 25 -9.89 -41.32 -21.49
N PRO A 26 -10.99 -41.35 -22.26
CA PRO A 26 -12.29 -40.86 -21.82
C PRO A 26 -12.97 -41.85 -20.86
N SER A 27 -13.35 -41.38 -19.67
CA SER A 27 -14.30 -42.08 -18.79
C SER A 27 -15.73 -41.87 -19.29
N SER A 28 -16.46 -42.98 -19.40
CA SER A 28 -17.86 -43.04 -19.85
C SER A 28 -18.84 -42.58 -18.74
N PRO A 29 -20.05 -42.09 -19.09
CA PRO A 29 -21.02 -41.58 -18.14
C PRO A 29 -22.06 -42.65 -17.75
N SER A 30 -22.56 -42.60 -16.51
CA SER A 30 -23.83 -43.22 -16.05
C SER A 30 -24.12 -42.78 -14.60
N PRO A 31 -25.38 -42.84 -14.12
CA PRO A 31 -26.55 -42.17 -14.67
C PRO A 31 -27.36 -41.41 -13.59
N ILE A 32 -28.33 -40.66 -14.10
CA ILE A 32 -29.43 -39.94 -13.46
C ILE A 32 -30.19 -40.83 -12.45
N PHE A 33 -30.53 -40.26 -11.29
CA PHE A 33 -31.68 -40.70 -10.49
C PHE A 33 -32.56 -39.51 -10.11
N ASP A 34 -33.78 -39.53 -10.64
CA ASP A 34 -34.95 -38.81 -10.16
C ASP A 34 -35.26 -39.18 -8.70
N SER A 35 -35.69 -38.20 -7.90
CA SER A 35 -36.98 -38.29 -7.17
C SER A 35 -37.26 -37.02 -6.34
N ALA A 36 -38.29 -36.27 -6.73
CA ALA A 36 -39.12 -35.52 -5.79
C ALA A 36 -39.95 -36.51 -4.95
N PRO A 37 -40.45 -36.13 -3.76
CA PRO A 37 -41.76 -35.47 -3.72
C PRO A 37 -41.97 -34.43 -2.60
N ASN A 38 -42.72 -33.38 -2.93
CA ASN A 38 -43.58 -32.58 -2.02
C ASN A 38 -44.84 -33.41 -1.64
N PRO A 39 -45.81 -33.00 -0.76
CA PRO A 39 -46.01 -31.71 -0.04
C PRO A 39 -46.53 -31.87 1.43
N SER A 40 -46.72 -30.74 2.15
CA SER A 40 -47.85 -30.39 3.08
C SER A 40 -47.39 -29.31 4.09
N SER A 41 -47.82 -28.05 4.00
CA SER A 41 -49.08 -27.41 4.45
C SER A 41 -49.21 -27.19 5.97
N THR A 42 -49.24 -25.92 6.41
CA THR A 42 -50.08 -25.24 7.46
C THR A 42 -49.35 -23.97 7.93
N SER A 43 -49.82 -22.74 7.66
CA SER A 43 -50.97 -21.99 8.23
C SER A 43 -50.72 -21.38 9.62
N SER A 44 -50.41 -20.08 9.67
CA SER A 44 -50.87 -19.07 10.67
C SER A 44 -50.27 -17.71 10.28
N MET A 45 -50.98 -16.80 9.61
CA MET A 45 -51.88 -15.79 10.22
C MET A 45 -51.39 -15.28 11.58
N VAL A 46 -50.70 -14.13 11.57
CA VAL A 46 -50.79 -13.13 12.64
C VAL A 46 -51.00 -11.78 11.99
N ASP A 47 -52.09 -11.17 12.42
CA ASP A 47 -52.68 -9.90 12.04
C ASP A 47 -52.29 -8.89 13.13
N PHE A 48 -51.66 -7.76 12.78
CA PHE A 48 -51.56 -6.59 13.66
C PHE A 48 -51.52 -5.31 12.82
N GLY A 49 -52.65 -4.60 12.84
CA GLY A 49 -52.73 -3.36 13.62
C GLY A 49 -52.11 -2.11 12.99
N ILE A 50 -53.01 -1.27 12.48
CA ILE A 50 -52.83 0.09 11.98
C ILE A 50 -52.65 1.11 13.12
N ASN A 51 -51.93 2.22 12.80
CA ASN A 51 -51.86 3.55 13.43
C ASN A 51 -50.94 3.76 14.66
N ASP A 52 -49.89 4.57 14.50
CA ASP A 52 -49.91 5.99 14.92
C ASP A 52 -48.62 6.73 14.50
N THR A 53 -48.79 7.75 13.67
CA THR A 53 -47.81 8.81 13.35
C THR A 53 -47.62 9.76 14.53
N PRO A 54 -46.39 10.15 14.89
CA PRO A 54 -46.14 11.42 15.58
C PRO A 54 -45.55 12.47 14.63
N ASP A 55 -46.13 13.66 14.68
CA ASP A 55 -45.65 14.92 14.09
C ASP A 55 -44.24 15.32 14.58
N PRO A 56 -43.53 16.17 13.81
CA PRO A 56 -42.13 16.53 14.09
C PRO A 56 -42.00 17.57 15.20
N PRO A 57 -40.91 17.59 15.98
CA PRO A 57 -40.65 18.67 16.90
C PRO A 57 -40.12 19.91 16.17
N VAL A 58 -40.72 21.02 16.58
CA VAL A 58 -40.47 22.41 16.20
C VAL A 58 -39.13 22.90 16.78
N ASN A 59 -38.48 23.79 16.03
CA ASN A 59 -37.28 24.55 16.39
C ASN A 59 -37.36 25.27 17.76
N SER A 60 -36.28 25.20 18.54
CA SER A 60 -35.89 26.21 19.55
C SER A 60 -34.36 26.36 19.47
N GLU A 61 -33.88 27.42 18.82
CA GLU A 61 -33.25 28.58 19.48
C GLU A 61 -32.09 28.22 20.44
N THR A 62 -30.89 28.43 19.90
CA THR A 62 -29.66 28.94 20.52
C THR A 62 -29.66 29.17 22.03
N ASP A 63 -28.82 28.40 22.73
CA ASP A 63 -28.18 28.83 23.98
C ASP A 63 -26.66 28.77 23.81
N LEU A 64 -26.06 29.96 23.79
CA LEU A 64 -24.63 30.21 23.88
C LEU A 64 -24.17 29.92 25.31
N ILE A 65 -23.37 28.87 25.50
CA ILE A 65 -22.66 28.63 26.75
C ILE A 65 -21.41 29.53 26.76
N SER A 66 -21.48 30.62 27.53
CA SER A 66 -20.33 31.38 27.98
C SER A 66 -19.65 30.63 29.14
N PHE A 67 -18.37 30.30 29.00
CA PHE A 67 -17.56 29.84 30.13
C PHE A 67 -16.96 31.04 30.84
N ASP A 68 -17.50 31.35 32.03
CA ASP A 68 -16.84 32.19 33.01
C ASP A 68 -15.61 31.46 33.55
N THR A 69 -14.49 32.20 33.57
CA THR A 69 -13.19 31.79 34.08
C THR A 69 -13.01 32.45 35.43
N ASP A 70 -13.49 31.83 36.51
CA ASP A 70 -13.08 32.19 37.88
C ASP A 70 -13.42 31.06 38.86
N GLY A 71 -12.39 30.46 39.46
CA GLY A 71 -12.54 29.62 40.65
C GLY A 71 -11.93 28.22 40.59
N PHE A 72 -10.61 28.12 40.41
CA PHE A 72 -9.87 26.91 40.82
C PHE A 72 -9.20 27.17 42.17
N GLY A 73 -9.76 26.54 43.20
CA GLY A 73 -9.12 26.37 44.50
C GLY A 73 -7.95 25.40 44.40
N ASP A 74 -6.87 25.76 45.09
CA ASP A 74 -5.63 25.02 45.23
C ASP A 74 -5.82 23.82 46.15
N ASP A 75 -6.05 22.64 45.57
CA ASP A 75 -5.95 21.35 46.25
C ASP A 75 -5.20 20.37 45.33
N THR A 76 -3.89 20.53 45.25
CA THR A 76 -3.01 19.55 44.61
C THR A 76 -2.61 18.45 45.62
N PRO A 77 -2.85 17.16 45.31
CA PRO A 77 -2.33 16.06 46.10
C PRO A 77 -0.80 15.97 45.93
N LYS A 78 -0.06 15.88 47.04
CA LYS A 78 1.39 15.65 47.02
C LYS A 78 1.72 14.33 46.31
N PRO A 79 2.77 14.28 45.47
CA PRO A 79 3.19 13.06 44.80
C PRO A 79 3.78 12.04 45.81
N PRO A 80 3.62 10.74 45.54
CA PRO A 80 4.17 9.69 46.39
C PRO A 80 5.70 9.70 46.33
N LYS A 81 6.33 9.43 47.48
CA LYS A 81 7.78 9.30 47.64
C LYS A 81 8.31 8.12 46.80
N SER A 82 9.35 8.38 46.02
CA SER A 82 10.13 7.37 45.30
C SER A 82 10.80 6.38 46.28
N PRO A 83 10.87 5.08 45.96
CA PRO A 83 11.59 4.11 46.78
C PRO A 83 13.10 4.34 46.69
N GLU A 84 13.76 4.29 47.85
CA GLU A 84 15.21 4.35 48.01
C GLU A 84 15.87 3.14 47.33
N SER A 85 16.82 3.39 46.43
CA SER A 85 17.68 2.38 45.85
C SER A 85 18.98 2.29 46.66
N ASP A 86 19.24 1.09 47.19
CA ASP A 86 20.48 0.74 47.87
C ASP A 86 21.67 0.83 46.91
N LEU A 87 22.47 1.89 47.05
CA LEU A 87 23.73 2.08 46.37
C LEU A 87 24.84 1.24 47.04
N ILE A 88 25.24 0.17 46.38
CA ILE A 88 26.49 -0.55 46.66
C ILE A 88 27.65 0.33 46.17
N SER A 89 28.41 0.89 47.10
CA SER A 89 29.64 1.65 46.83
C SER A 89 30.84 0.72 46.63
N PHE A 90 31.54 0.85 45.50
CA PHE A 90 32.91 0.35 45.35
C PHE A 90 33.89 1.53 45.34
N SER A 91 34.85 1.49 46.28
CA SER A 91 35.98 2.44 46.32
C SER A 91 37.07 2.03 45.32
N PRO A 92 37.81 2.98 44.72
CA PRO A 92 38.84 2.66 43.76
C PRO A 92 40.20 2.44 44.45
N GLU A 93 40.80 1.27 44.21
CA GLU A 93 42.22 1.06 44.49
C GLU A 93 43.09 1.64 43.37
N ARG A 94 44.22 2.22 43.81
CA ARG A 94 45.31 2.76 43.00
C ARG A 94 46.01 1.63 42.25
N GLY A 95 46.30 1.83 40.96
CA GLY A 95 47.12 0.90 40.19
C GLY A 95 47.58 1.42 38.84
N ASP A 96 48.76 2.05 38.88
CA ASP A 96 49.80 2.12 37.86
C ASP A 96 49.62 2.83 36.50
N LYS A 97 50.65 3.62 36.19
CA LYS A 97 50.83 4.40 34.96
C LYS A 97 51.55 3.54 33.93
N SER A 98 50.91 3.25 32.81
CA SER A 98 51.58 2.76 31.59
C SER A 98 50.99 3.44 30.36
N THR A 99 51.83 4.22 29.69
CA THR A 99 51.63 4.90 28.42
C THR A 99 51.07 3.99 27.32
N ARG A 100 49.98 4.39 26.65
CA ARG A 100 49.55 3.84 25.35
C ARG A 100 49.31 4.97 24.34
N ASN A 101 49.89 4.79 23.16
CA ASN A 101 49.69 5.59 21.95
C ASN A 101 48.23 5.51 21.46
N PRO A 102 47.74 6.52 20.70
CA PRO A 102 46.38 6.52 20.19
C PRO A 102 46.18 5.41 19.14
N LEU A 103 45.11 4.63 19.32
CA LEU A 103 44.62 3.62 18.38
C LEU A 103 44.06 4.31 17.13
N GLU A 104 44.52 3.85 15.97
CA GLU A 104 43.97 4.17 14.66
C GLU A 104 42.51 3.65 14.54
N ASN A 105 41.70 4.38 13.78
CA ASN A 105 40.32 4.03 13.43
C ASN A 105 40.26 2.63 12.78
N PRO A 106 39.29 1.77 13.14
CA PRO A 106 39.08 0.51 12.44
C PRO A 106 38.57 0.80 11.01
N GLN A 107 39.36 0.40 10.02
CA GLN A 107 38.89 0.28 8.65
C GLN A 107 37.76 -0.75 8.61
N THR A 108 36.55 -0.28 8.31
CA THR A 108 35.42 -1.13 7.93
C THR A 108 35.69 -1.70 6.55
N ASN A 109 36.22 -2.93 6.49
CA ASN A 109 36.23 -3.71 5.27
C ASN A 109 34.79 -4.20 4.99
N PRO A 110 34.20 -3.92 3.82
CA PRO A 110 32.92 -4.51 3.45
C PRO A 110 33.09 -6.03 3.32
N ILE A 111 32.24 -6.78 4.00
CA ILE A 111 32.10 -8.23 3.79
C ILE A 111 31.41 -8.41 2.44
N ILE A 112 32.19 -8.80 1.43
CA ILE A 112 31.69 -9.21 0.12
C ILE A 112 31.44 -10.71 0.21
N PHE A 113 30.17 -11.12 0.29
CA PHE A 113 29.80 -12.53 0.12
C PHE A 113 29.90 -12.88 -1.36
N GLY A 114 30.70 -13.91 -1.66
CA GLY A 114 30.77 -14.50 -2.99
C GLY A 114 29.62 -15.47 -3.22
N PRO A 115 29.32 -15.84 -4.48
CA PRO A 115 28.28 -16.82 -4.81
C PRO A 115 28.53 -18.24 -4.27
N ASP A 116 29.65 -18.49 -3.60
CA ASP A 116 30.06 -19.82 -3.10
C ASP A 116 29.72 -20.07 -1.62
N ASP A 117 29.08 -19.11 -0.91
CA ASP A 117 28.73 -19.25 0.52
C ASP A 117 27.35 -19.90 0.78
N PHE A 118 26.70 -20.46 -0.25
CA PHE A 118 25.44 -21.20 -0.09
C PHE A 118 25.74 -22.67 0.23
N GLY A 119 25.54 -23.03 1.50
CA GLY A 119 25.81 -24.36 2.02
C GLY A 119 25.05 -25.48 1.31
N ASP A 120 25.79 -26.56 1.03
CA ASP A 120 25.29 -27.86 0.60
C ASP A 120 24.21 -28.38 1.57
N ASN A 121 22.96 -28.42 1.11
CA ASN A 121 21.96 -29.31 1.68
C ASN A 121 21.63 -30.40 0.67
N ASP A 122 22.10 -31.59 1.04
CA ASP A 122 21.99 -32.89 0.40
C ASP A 122 20.52 -33.24 0.05
N THR A 123 20.11 -33.09 -1.21
CA THR A 123 19.03 -33.89 -1.82
C THR A 123 19.35 -34.18 -3.28
N SER A 124 19.94 -35.36 -3.50
CA SER A 124 20.22 -35.92 -4.81
C SER A 124 18.92 -36.34 -5.52
N ASN A 125 18.53 -35.61 -6.59
CA ASN A 125 18.03 -36.14 -7.87
C ASN A 125 17.50 -35.00 -8.75
N TYR A 126 18.38 -34.32 -9.48
CA TYR A 126 18.03 -33.56 -10.67
C TYR A 126 18.97 -33.92 -11.83
N PRO A 127 18.46 -34.12 -13.05
CA PRO A 127 19.30 -34.42 -14.19
C PRO A 127 20.11 -33.18 -14.59
N ALA A 128 21.41 -33.41 -14.78
CA ALA A 128 22.37 -32.41 -15.20
C ALA A 128 22.10 -31.86 -16.61
N ASN A 129 22.56 -30.62 -16.82
CA ASN A 129 22.73 -29.88 -18.07
C ASN A 129 21.50 -29.25 -18.72
N HIS A 130 21.20 -28.01 -18.29
CA HIS A 130 20.89 -26.94 -19.24
C HIS A 130 21.71 -25.70 -18.88
N GLY A 131 22.55 -25.26 -19.82
CA GLY A 131 23.27 -24.00 -19.69
C GLY A 131 22.26 -22.86 -19.56
N LEU A 132 22.39 -22.08 -18.49
CA LEU A 132 21.68 -20.82 -18.33
C LEU A 132 22.26 -19.83 -19.35
N ASP A 133 21.53 -19.62 -20.44
CA ASP A 133 21.68 -18.39 -21.21
C ASP A 133 21.20 -17.26 -20.28
N LEU A 134 22.15 -16.56 -19.63
CA LEU A 134 21.88 -15.28 -18.98
C LEU A 134 21.30 -14.34 -20.03
N ILE A 135 19.99 -14.14 -19.98
CA ILE A 135 19.33 -13.06 -20.71
C ILE A 135 19.73 -11.78 -19.98
N PHE A 136 20.72 -11.08 -20.50
CA PHE A 136 20.96 -9.69 -20.15
C PHE A 136 19.71 -8.91 -20.57
N PHE A 137 18.91 -8.48 -19.58
CA PHE A 137 18.07 -7.31 -19.77
C PHE A 137 19.04 -6.15 -19.99
N GLY A 138 19.08 -5.62 -21.22
CA GLY A 138 19.75 -4.35 -21.46
C GLY A 138 19.16 -3.27 -20.54
N PRO A 139 19.84 -2.14 -20.33
CA PRO A 139 19.30 -1.05 -19.53
C PRO A 139 17.86 -0.78 -19.99
N VAL A 140 16.91 -0.97 -19.08
CA VAL A 140 15.56 -0.45 -19.26
C VAL A 140 15.79 1.04 -19.38
N GLU A 141 15.72 1.56 -20.60
CA GLU A 141 15.70 3.01 -20.79
C GLU A 141 14.60 3.54 -19.87
N ASP A 142 14.84 4.65 -19.16
CA ASP A 142 13.90 5.40 -18.31
C ASP A 142 12.70 5.97 -19.12
N GLY A 143 12.26 5.21 -20.12
CA GLY A 143 11.24 5.52 -21.08
C GLY A 143 9.87 5.39 -20.45
N ILE A 144 9.33 6.57 -20.13
CA ILE A 144 7.89 6.90 -20.03
C ILE A 144 7.34 7.06 -18.59
N SER A 145 8.10 6.82 -17.52
CA SER A 145 7.69 7.23 -16.16
C SER A 145 7.92 8.72 -15.85
N ASN A 146 8.47 9.52 -16.78
CA ASN A 146 8.84 10.93 -16.56
C ASN A 146 8.08 11.93 -17.44
N LEU A 147 6.83 11.66 -17.82
CA LEU A 147 5.95 12.77 -18.20
C LEU A 147 5.59 13.55 -16.92
N THR A 148 6.48 14.47 -16.53
CA THR A 148 6.24 15.44 -15.46
C THR A 148 5.11 16.37 -15.92
N ILE A 149 3.88 15.93 -15.76
CA ILE A 149 2.71 16.80 -15.91
C ILE A 149 2.71 17.70 -14.69
N ASN A 150 3.08 18.96 -14.87
CA ASN A 150 2.98 19.93 -13.78
C ASN A 150 1.50 20.04 -13.37
N PRO A 151 1.17 19.88 -12.08
CA PRO A 151 -0.20 20.02 -11.63
C PRO A 151 -0.71 21.43 -11.94
N ALA A 152 -2.00 21.55 -12.24
CA ALA A 152 -2.61 22.86 -12.33
C ALA A 152 -2.51 23.53 -10.94
N PRO A 153 -2.15 24.82 -10.85
CA PRO A 153 -2.12 25.50 -9.56
C PRO A 153 -3.50 25.38 -8.91
N SER A 154 -3.51 24.94 -7.65
CA SER A 154 -4.75 24.77 -6.88
C SER A 154 -5.53 26.10 -6.89
N PRO A 155 -6.85 26.08 -7.20
CA PRO A 155 -7.66 27.29 -7.25
C PRO A 155 -7.87 27.92 -5.87
N GLU A 156 -7.65 27.18 -4.79
CA GLU A 156 -7.75 27.68 -3.42
C GLU A 156 -6.37 27.93 -2.79
N PRO A 157 -6.16 29.08 -2.12
CA PRO A 157 -4.93 29.32 -1.37
C PRO A 157 -4.78 28.26 -0.27
N ARG A 158 -3.60 27.66 -0.19
CA ARG A 158 -3.26 26.70 0.86
C ARG A 158 -3.06 27.47 2.15
N GLU A 159 -4.11 27.54 2.96
CA GLU A 159 -3.99 28.24 4.22
C GLU A 159 -3.29 27.35 5.26
N GLY A 160 -2.09 27.77 5.64
CA GLY A 160 -1.41 27.32 6.85
C GLY A 160 -0.22 26.40 6.62
N SER A 161 0.04 25.60 7.65
CA SER A 161 1.22 24.75 7.75
C SER A 161 0.90 23.31 7.37
N PHE A 162 1.92 22.51 7.04
CA PHE A 162 1.78 21.09 6.72
C PHE A 162 0.91 20.34 7.74
N ILE A 163 1.14 20.56 9.05
CA ILE A 163 0.39 19.89 10.12
C ILE A 163 -1.08 20.27 10.16
N LYS A 164 -1.42 21.55 9.99
CA LYS A 164 -2.83 21.97 10.02
C LYS A 164 -3.59 21.39 8.83
N PHE A 165 -2.96 21.43 7.66
CA PHE A 165 -3.53 20.86 6.45
C PHE A 165 -3.78 19.35 6.57
N THR A 166 -2.78 18.60 7.03
CA THR A 166 -2.87 17.13 7.10
C THR A 166 -3.81 16.69 8.23
N GLN A 167 -3.76 17.33 9.40
CA GLN A 167 -4.68 17.05 10.50
C GLN A 167 -6.14 17.32 10.13
N LYS A 168 -6.41 18.43 9.41
CA LYS A 168 -7.76 18.72 8.91
C LYS A 168 -8.21 17.63 7.93
N GLY A 169 -7.40 17.32 6.92
CA GLY A 169 -7.73 16.32 5.91
C GLY A 169 -8.01 14.94 6.50
N ILE A 170 -7.13 14.44 7.38
CA ILE A 170 -7.33 13.12 8.00
C ILE A 170 -8.52 13.10 8.97
N SER A 171 -8.78 14.21 9.67
CA SER A 171 -9.95 14.34 10.56
C SER A 171 -11.26 14.34 9.78
N ASP A 172 -11.31 15.08 8.67
CA ASP A 172 -12.49 15.17 7.80
C ASP A 172 -12.78 13.80 7.17
N LEU A 173 -11.74 13.11 6.66
CA LEU A 173 -11.86 11.76 6.12
C LEU A 173 -12.31 10.73 7.15
N ALA A 174 -11.71 10.74 8.35
CA ALA A 174 -12.10 9.85 9.43
C ALA A 174 -13.58 10.05 9.82
N SER A 175 -14.02 11.30 9.87
CA SER A 175 -15.42 11.63 10.16
C SER A 175 -16.37 11.13 9.07
N ALA A 176 -16.02 11.33 7.80
CA ALA A 176 -16.80 10.86 6.66
C ALA A 176 -16.84 9.32 6.55
N ALA A 177 -15.76 8.65 6.93
CA ALA A 177 -15.71 7.20 7.07
C ALA A 177 -16.49 6.69 8.29
N GLY A 178 -17.03 7.57 9.14
CA GLY A 178 -17.82 7.20 10.32
C GLY A 178 -16.99 6.61 11.45
N LEU A 179 -15.70 6.95 11.55
CA LEU A 179 -14.86 6.55 12.69
C LEU A 179 -15.31 7.25 13.96
N THR A 180 -15.05 6.61 15.09
CA THR A 180 -15.30 7.19 16.41
C THR A 180 -14.39 8.39 16.67
N ASN A 181 -14.77 9.22 17.64
CA ASN A 181 -13.93 10.35 18.06
C ASN A 181 -12.54 9.89 18.57
N GLU A 182 -12.46 8.73 19.21
CA GLU A 182 -11.20 8.18 19.70
C GLU A 182 -10.27 7.77 18.55
N GLU A 183 -10.77 7.01 17.57
CA GLU A 183 -10.01 6.62 16.38
C GLU A 183 -9.54 7.86 15.59
N ARG A 184 -10.42 8.85 15.43
CA ARG A 184 -10.09 10.12 14.77
C ARG A 184 -9.00 10.89 15.52
N LEU A 185 -9.08 10.99 16.84
CA LEU A 185 -8.05 11.66 17.65
C LEU A 185 -6.72 10.91 17.61
N SER A 186 -6.74 9.58 17.55
CA SER A 186 -5.54 8.75 17.36
C SER A 186 -4.85 9.06 16.02
N LEU A 187 -5.60 9.16 14.92
CA LEU A 187 -5.07 9.55 13.61
C LEU A 187 -4.46 10.96 13.62
N VAL A 188 -5.17 11.94 14.18
CA VAL A 188 -4.68 13.33 14.31
C VAL A 188 -3.41 13.40 15.17
N HIS A 189 -3.33 12.59 16.23
CA HIS A 189 -2.15 12.52 17.05
C HIS A 189 -0.98 11.84 16.32
N ALA A 190 -1.22 10.75 15.59
CA ALA A 190 -0.19 10.11 14.77
C ALA A 190 0.42 11.09 13.75
N VAL A 191 -0.42 11.95 13.14
CA VAL A 191 0.06 13.06 12.29
C VAL A 191 0.95 14.03 13.08
N SER A 192 0.61 14.34 14.32
CA SER A 192 1.39 15.25 15.19
C SER A 192 2.76 14.69 15.51
N VAL A 193 2.83 13.41 15.88
CA VAL A 193 4.08 12.69 16.16
C VAL A 193 4.97 12.67 14.93
N PHE A 194 4.40 12.33 13.78
CA PHE A 194 5.15 12.30 12.53
C PHE A 194 5.78 13.67 12.20
N MET A 195 5.00 14.71 12.38
CA MET A 195 5.34 16.06 11.95
C MET A 195 6.16 16.85 12.96
N GLU A 196 6.58 16.20 14.04
CA GLU A 196 7.29 16.86 15.13
C GLU A 196 8.56 17.55 14.63
N GLY A 197 8.63 18.86 14.87
CA GLY A 197 9.79 19.70 14.54
C GLY A 197 9.79 20.31 13.14
N TRP A 198 8.87 19.94 12.24
CA TRP A 198 8.84 20.50 10.87
C TRP A 198 7.43 20.80 10.33
N GLY A 199 6.38 20.16 10.85
CA GLY A 199 5.02 20.34 10.32
C GLY A 199 4.44 21.74 10.48
N HIS A 200 5.05 22.58 11.31
CA HIS A 200 4.67 23.98 11.47
C HIS A 200 5.15 24.89 10.33
N GLU A 201 6.01 24.38 9.44
CA GLU A 201 6.39 25.09 8.23
C GLU A 201 5.18 25.36 7.34
N GLU A 202 5.13 26.56 6.76
CA GLU A 202 4.14 26.91 5.74
C GLU A 202 4.31 26.03 4.50
N ILE A 203 3.19 25.65 3.90
CA ILE A 203 3.19 24.88 2.67
C ILE A 203 3.66 25.81 1.53
N PRO A 204 4.80 25.52 0.89
CA PRO A 204 5.31 26.34 -0.20
C PRO A 204 4.39 26.25 -1.43
N GLU A 205 4.35 27.27 -2.28
CA GLU A 205 3.53 27.24 -3.51
C GLU A 205 3.87 26.05 -4.41
N THR A 206 5.16 25.72 -4.52
CA THR A 206 5.67 24.56 -5.25
C THR A 206 6.33 23.55 -4.30
N PRO A 207 6.28 22.24 -4.60
CA PRO A 207 6.96 21.23 -3.80
C PRO A 207 8.45 21.55 -3.63
N LYS A 208 8.96 21.40 -2.40
CA LYS A 208 10.40 21.54 -2.10
C LYS A 208 11.22 20.37 -2.69
N TRP A 209 10.61 19.18 -2.76
CA TRP A 209 11.16 17.96 -3.33
C TRP A 209 10.10 17.21 -4.13
N ASN A 210 10.54 16.33 -5.02
CA ASN A 210 9.69 15.51 -5.86
C ASN A 210 9.36 14.20 -5.15
N SER A 211 8.54 14.28 -4.10
CA SER A 211 7.99 13.11 -3.41
C SER A 211 7.46 12.11 -4.42
N GLN A 212 7.83 10.85 -4.25
CA GLN A 212 7.35 9.75 -5.09
C GLN A 212 6.05 9.14 -4.54
N LEU A 213 5.59 9.61 -3.37
CA LEU A 213 4.38 9.09 -2.74
C LEU A 213 3.10 9.59 -3.42
N GLY A 214 2.99 10.90 -3.63
CA GLY A 214 1.81 11.53 -4.22
C GLY A 214 2.06 11.96 -5.66
N ARG A 215 1.07 11.79 -6.54
CA ARG A 215 1.20 12.09 -7.99
C ARG A 215 1.51 13.55 -8.32
N ASN A 216 1.12 14.48 -7.43
CA ASN A 216 1.41 15.91 -7.55
C ASN A 216 2.61 16.34 -6.70
N PHE A 217 3.51 15.39 -6.38
CA PHE A 217 4.62 15.56 -5.45
C PHE A 217 4.20 15.90 -4.01
N SER A 218 2.94 15.64 -3.66
CA SER A 218 2.55 15.68 -2.26
C SER A 218 3.31 14.61 -1.48
N PRO A 219 3.87 14.94 -0.31
CA PRO A 219 4.48 13.96 0.56
C PRO A 219 3.46 13.27 1.47
N PHE A 220 2.18 13.30 1.10
CA PHE A 220 1.07 12.70 1.84
C PHE A 220 0.10 12.01 0.90
N GLU A 221 -0.38 10.86 1.34
CA GLU A 221 -1.49 10.16 0.74
C GLU A 221 -2.38 9.59 1.85
N TYR A 222 -3.69 9.61 1.67
CA TYR A 222 -4.64 9.00 2.59
C TYR A 222 -5.17 7.70 2.00
N SER A 223 -5.73 6.83 2.84
CA SER A 223 -6.44 5.64 2.38
C SER A 223 -7.66 5.35 3.25
N VAL A 224 -8.67 4.73 2.64
CA VAL A 224 -9.82 4.16 3.34
C VAL A 224 -10.01 2.73 2.90
N ASP A 225 -9.96 1.81 3.87
CA ASP A 225 -10.32 0.40 3.70
C ASP A 225 -11.82 0.24 3.95
N PHE A 226 -12.49 -0.48 3.07
CA PHE A 226 -13.91 -0.82 3.13
C PHE A 226 -14.04 -2.34 3.14
N ASN A 227 -14.53 -2.89 4.25
CA ASN A 227 -14.91 -4.29 4.30
C ASN A 227 -16.26 -4.49 3.62
N LEU A 228 -16.29 -5.19 2.48
CA LEU A 228 -17.50 -5.30 1.65
C LEU A 228 -18.62 -6.07 2.35
N LYS A 229 -18.28 -7.01 3.23
CA LYS A 229 -19.27 -7.86 3.93
C LYS A 229 -19.80 -7.18 5.19
N THR A 230 -18.92 -6.60 6.00
CA THR A 230 -19.30 -6.05 7.32
C THR A 230 -19.62 -4.56 7.29
N GLY A 231 -19.21 -3.83 6.24
CA GLY A 231 -19.30 -2.38 6.17
C GLY A 231 -18.33 -1.63 7.10
N LYS A 232 -17.47 -2.36 7.84
CA LYS A 232 -16.43 -1.75 8.68
C LYS A 232 -15.44 -1.00 7.80
N LYS A 233 -15.04 0.19 8.25
CA LYS A 233 -14.07 1.04 7.57
C LYS A 233 -12.84 1.26 8.43
N LYS A 234 -11.69 1.48 7.80
CA LYS A 234 -10.46 1.93 8.46
C LYS A 234 -9.87 3.07 7.65
N VAL A 235 -9.34 4.09 8.34
CA VAL A 235 -8.64 5.20 7.69
C VAL A 235 -7.17 5.11 8.02
N GLY A 236 -6.33 5.33 7.01
CA GLY A 236 -4.89 5.37 7.13
C GLY A 236 -4.28 6.53 6.36
N PHE A 237 -3.00 6.76 6.59
CA PHE A 237 -2.22 7.71 5.80
C PHE A 237 -0.78 7.23 5.62
N ARG A 238 -0.16 7.68 4.53
CA ARG A 238 1.25 7.50 4.21
C ARG A 238 1.91 8.84 4.04
N PHE A 239 3.22 8.89 4.26
CA PHE A 239 4.00 10.09 4.07
C PHE A 239 5.45 9.82 3.68
N GLU A 240 6.05 10.85 3.10
CA GLU A 240 7.49 10.97 2.88
C GLU A 240 8.02 12.15 3.71
N LEU A 241 9.12 11.96 4.43
CA LEU A 241 9.68 13.02 5.27
C LEU A 241 10.20 14.18 4.40
N PRO A 242 9.83 15.45 4.71
CA PRO A 242 10.54 16.59 4.16
C PRO A 242 11.96 16.55 4.65
N HIS A 243 12.89 16.51 3.71
CA HIS A 243 14.22 16.99 4.00
C HIS A 243 14.80 17.68 2.76
N GLY A 244 15.88 18.43 2.97
CA GLY A 244 16.75 18.87 1.88
C GLY A 244 16.96 17.77 0.84
N ASN A 245 17.13 18.19 -0.42
CA ASN A 245 17.03 17.35 -1.63
C ASN A 245 18.22 16.37 -1.80
N THR A 246 18.69 15.77 -0.72
CA THR A 246 19.78 14.81 -0.67
C THR A 246 19.35 13.58 0.10
N ILE A 247 19.69 12.41 -0.42
CA ILE A 247 19.44 11.09 0.21
C ILE A 247 19.89 11.04 1.67
N GLN A 248 21.11 11.51 1.98
CA GLN A 248 21.67 11.44 3.34
C GLN A 248 20.70 12.08 4.36
N ALA A 249 20.12 13.18 3.94
CA ALA A 249 19.34 14.02 4.82
C ALA A 249 17.89 13.49 4.95
N MET A 250 17.39 12.77 3.94
CA MET A 250 16.21 11.89 4.06
C MET A 250 16.47 10.71 5.02
N GLN A 251 17.64 10.08 4.97
CA GLN A 251 18.03 9.00 5.90
C GLN A 251 18.09 9.51 7.35
N GLU A 252 18.77 10.64 7.58
CA GLU A 252 18.85 11.28 8.90
C GLU A 252 17.46 11.64 9.46
N SER A 253 16.54 12.06 8.59
CA SER A 253 15.16 12.35 8.98
C SER A 253 14.40 11.08 9.36
N ALA A 254 14.56 10.01 8.57
CA ALA A 254 13.92 8.74 8.84
C ALA A 254 14.42 8.14 10.17
N ASP A 255 15.73 8.23 10.43
CA ASP A 255 16.31 7.80 11.69
C ASP A 255 15.76 8.60 12.88
N LYS A 256 15.72 9.93 12.76
CA LYS A 256 15.17 10.80 13.79
C LYS A 256 13.70 10.50 14.07
N LEU A 257 12.90 10.25 13.03
CA LEU A 257 11.51 9.86 13.21
C LEU A 257 11.39 8.52 13.93
N THR A 258 12.19 7.51 13.56
CA THR A 258 12.16 6.22 14.25
C THR A 258 12.57 6.34 15.72
N ASP A 259 13.57 7.17 16.03
CA ASP A 259 13.95 7.46 17.41
C ASP A 259 12.81 8.14 18.17
N ASN A 260 12.13 9.11 17.56
CA ASN A 260 10.96 9.76 18.15
C ASN A 260 9.82 8.77 18.39
N LEU A 261 9.51 7.89 17.44
CA LEU A 261 8.46 6.87 17.57
C LEU A 261 8.68 5.98 18.80
N SER A 262 9.92 5.64 19.12
CA SER A 262 10.27 4.84 20.31
C SER A 262 9.92 5.52 21.64
N SER A 263 9.75 6.84 21.63
CA SER A 263 9.43 7.65 22.81
C SER A 263 7.94 8.02 22.93
N THR A 264 7.12 7.61 21.96
CA THR A 264 5.70 7.93 21.93
C THR A 264 4.88 6.96 22.77
N TYR A 265 3.60 7.28 23.00
CA TYR A 265 2.69 6.36 23.68
C TYR A 265 2.14 5.24 22.78
N PHE A 266 2.46 5.26 21.48
CA PHE A 266 2.06 4.20 20.57
C PHE A 266 2.84 2.92 20.86
N GLU A 267 2.18 1.77 20.69
CA GLU A 267 2.84 0.47 20.76
C GLU A 267 3.67 0.23 19.47
N VAL A 268 4.82 0.90 19.36
CA VAL A 268 5.74 0.77 18.22
C VAL A 268 6.88 -0.17 18.58
N VAL A 269 7.11 -1.18 17.74
CA VAL A 269 8.26 -2.09 17.86
C VAL A 269 9.15 -1.93 16.64
N LEU A 270 10.37 -1.43 16.86
CA LEU A 270 11.33 -1.11 15.80
C LEU A 270 12.29 -2.26 15.46
N HIS A 271 12.07 -3.46 16.02
CA HIS A 271 13.00 -4.59 15.83
C HIS A 271 13.18 -4.93 14.35
N GLY A 272 12.08 -5.14 13.63
CA GLY A 272 12.10 -5.43 12.19
C GLY A 272 12.79 -4.33 11.39
N PHE A 273 12.56 -3.06 11.72
CA PHE A 273 13.26 -1.92 11.12
C PHE A 273 14.78 -2.04 11.31
N TYR A 274 15.26 -2.22 12.54
CA TYR A 274 16.70 -2.27 12.82
C TYR A 274 17.40 -3.48 12.18
N LEU A 275 16.69 -4.61 12.03
CA LEU A 275 17.21 -5.79 11.35
C LEU A 275 17.52 -5.56 9.87
N VAL A 276 16.73 -4.72 9.18
CA VAL A 276 16.86 -4.53 7.72
C VAL A 276 17.36 -3.14 7.32
N ARG A 277 17.41 -2.17 8.24
CA ARG A 277 17.79 -0.77 7.97
C ARG A 277 19.08 -0.66 7.18
N TYR A 278 20.13 -1.38 7.57
CA TYR A 278 21.45 -1.28 6.92
C TYR A 278 21.47 -1.77 5.47
N ILE A 279 20.46 -2.53 5.04
CA ILE A 279 20.30 -3.01 3.66
C ILE A 279 19.89 -1.85 2.74
N PHE A 280 19.02 -0.97 3.24
CA PHE A 280 18.38 0.10 2.47
C PHE A 280 18.97 1.50 2.73
N PHE A 281 19.51 1.74 3.93
CA PHE A 281 20.09 3.01 4.34
C PHE A 281 21.59 3.02 4.04
N VAL A 282 21.92 3.03 2.75
CA VAL A 282 23.30 3.01 2.24
C VAL A 282 23.81 4.41 1.91
N PRO A 283 25.13 4.69 2.03
CA PRO A 283 25.69 6.03 1.73
C PRO A 283 25.48 6.48 0.28
N TYR A 284 25.39 5.54 -0.67
CA TYR A 284 25.21 5.80 -2.10
C TYR A 284 23.90 5.21 -2.59
N HIS A 285 22.78 5.74 -2.10
CA HIS A 285 21.45 5.29 -2.47
C HIS A 285 21.13 5.69 -3.92
N LEU A 286 20.68 4.73 -4.73
CA LEU A 286 20.37 4.95 -6.16
C LEU A 286 18.86 5.10 -6.44
N GLY A 287 18.01 4.72 -5.49
CA GLY A 287 16.55 4.84 -5.62
C GLY A 287 16.04 6.28 -5.54
N PRO A 288 14.85 6.57 -6.11
CA PRO A 288 14.24 7.90 -6.06
C PRO A 288 13.67 8.30 -4.69
N PHE A 289 13.55 7.39 -3.71
CA PHE A 289 13.17 7.73 -2.33
C PHE A 289 13.91 6.84 -1.33
N VAL A 290 14.04 7.27 -0.07
CA VAL A 290 14.71 6.45 0.97
C VAL A 290 13.72 5.57 1.71
N ALA A 291 12.72 6.21 2.33
CA ALA A 291 11.69 5.53 3.08
C ALA A 291 10.39 6.35 3.06
N TRP A 292 9.28 5.64 2.99
CA TRP A 292 7.97 6.17 3.38
C TRP A 292 7.56 5.54 4.69
N PHE A 293 6.66 6.20 5.40
CA PHE A 293 6.02 5.57 6.54
C PHE A 293 4.51 5.66 6.37
N GLY A 294 3.83 4.73 7.02
CA GLY A 294 2.37 4.67 7.06
C GLY A 294 1.87 4.50 8.48
N TYR A 295 0.63 4.90 8.68
CA TYR A 295 -0.14 4.59 9.86
C TYR A 295 -1.54 4.20 9.43
N ASP A 296 -1.90 2.95 9.65
CA ASP A 296 -3.22 2.38 9.37
C ASP A 296 -3.55 1.27 10.38
N ASP A 297 -4.83 1.01 10.65
CA ASP A 297 -5.29 0.03 11.67
C ASP A 297 -4.57 0.17 13.03
N LEU A 298 -4.22 1.41 13.40
CA LEU A 298 -3.45 1.76 14.60
C LEU A 298 -2.02 1.19 14.66
N ALA A 299 -1.49 0.73 13.52
CA ALA A 299 -0.16 0.19 13.36
C ALA A 299 0.70 1.10 12.48
N TRP A 300 1.95 1.29 12.92
CA TRP A 300 2.96 1.99 12.14
C TRP A 300 3.59 1.05 11.11
N LYS A 301 3.98 1.60 9.95
CA LYS A 301 4.65 0.86 8.88
C LYS A 301 5.78 1.70 8.31
N ILE A 302 6.83 1.05 7.82
CA ILE A 302 7.87 1.68 7.01
C ILE A 302 7.97 0.97 5.67
N TYR A 303 8.19 1.72 4.60
CA TYR A 303 8.40 1.22 3.25
C TYR A 303 9.75 1.67 2.74
N PHE A 304 10.55 0.73 2.25
CA PHE A 304 11.89 0.95 1.71
C PHE A 304 11.90 0.91 0.19
N ASP A 305 12.76 1.73 -0.41
CA ASP A 305 13.11 1.59 -1.82
C ASP A 305 14.12 0.46 -2.01
N ILE A 306 13.69 -0.59 -2.68
CA ILE A 306 14.55 -1.75 -2.96
C ILE A 306 15.58 -1.48 -4.06
N ARG A 307 15.50 -0.32 -4.72
CA ARG A 307 16.50 0.19 -5.67
C ARG A 307 17.60 0.97 -4.98
N ALA A 308 17.66 0.93 -3.64
CA ALA A 308 18.74 1.54 -2.85
C ALA A 308 20.14 1.24 -3.40
N GLN A 309 20.35 0.06 -3.99
CA GLN A 309 21.60 -0.38 -4.59
C GLN A 309 21.46 -0.68 -6.11
N GLY A 310 20.46 -0.07 -6.77
CA GLY A 310 20.13 -0.28 -8.18
C GLY A 310 19.09 -1.40 -8.42
N GLN A 311 18.33 -1.29 -9.51
CA GLN A 311 17.23 -2.23 -9.84
C GLN A 311 17.72 -3.67 -9.96
N ASP A 312 18.91 -3.90 -10.54
CA ASP A 312 19.48 -5.25 -10.70
C ASP A 312 19.76 -5.95 -9.36
N ASN A 313 19.86 -5.19 -8.27
CA ASN A 313 20.05 -5.72 -6.92
C ASN A 313 18.74 -5.94 -6.15
N ALA A 314 17.59 -5.52 -6.68
CA ALA A 314 16.32 -5.50 -5.96
C ALA A 314 15.94 -6.87 -5.36
N GLY A 315 16.01 -7.94 -6.16
CA GLY A 315 15.73 -9.30 -5.69
C GLY A 315 16.67 -9.74 -4.56
N ARG A 316 17.97 -9.47 -4.68
CA ARG A 316 18.96 -9.76 -3.64
C ARG A 316 18.65 -9.02 -2.34
N LEU A 317 18.26 -7.74 -2.41
CA LEU A 317 17.94 -6.96 -1.21
C LEU A 317 16.67 -7.48 -0.52
N ILE A 318 15.66 -7.88 -1.30
CA ILE A 318 14.45 -8.52 -0.75
C ILE A 318 14.79 -9.83 -0.06
N TYR A 319 15.57 -10.71 -0.71
CA TYR A 319 16.01 -11.97 -0.10
C TYR A 319 16.74 -11.73 1.23
N GLN A 320 17.69 -10.80 1.25
CA GLN A 320 18.41 -10.45 2.47
C GLN A 320 17.46 -9.95 3.57
N ALA A 321 16.56 -9.03 3.25
CA ALA A 321 15.58 -8.53 4.22
C ALA A 321 14.70 -9.66 4.77
N LEU A 322 14.13 -10.50 3.91
CA LEU A 322 13.31 -11.66 4.33
C LEU A 322 14.10 -12.66 5.17
N HIS A 323 15.39 -12.86 4.86
CA HIS A 323 16.26 -13.71 5.67
C HIS A 323 16.48 -13.14 7.08
N HIS A 324 16.78 -11.84 7.19
CA HIS A 324 16.98 -11.18 8.47
C HIS A 324 15.71 -11.11 9.33
N LEU A 325 14.54 -11.13 8.70
CA LEU A 325 13.23 -11.16 9.37
C LEU A 325 12.71 -12.58 9.64
N ASP A 326 13.54 -13.63 9.48
CA ASP A 326 13.15 -15.06 9.62
C ASP A 326 11.94 -15.46 8.76
N MET A 327 11.80 -14.83 7.58
CA MET A 327 10.74 -15.09 6.59
C MET A 327 11.31 -15.64 5.28
N THR A 328 12.40 -16.41 5.33
CA THR A 328 13.13 -16.87 4.12
C THR A 328 12.21 -17.63 3.13
N LYS A 329 11.20 -18.37 3.60
CA LYS A 329 10.26 -19.08 2.73
C LYS A 329 9.39 -18.16 1.85
N ALA A 330 9.14 -16.93 2.28
CA ALA A 330 8.44 -15.93 1.49
C ALA A 330 9.20 -15.61 0.19
N TRP A 331 10.53 -15.77 0.19
CA TRP A 331 11.34 -15.55 -1.00
C TRP A 331 10.89 -16.44 -2.16
N HIS A 332 10.53 -17.70 -1.94
CA HIS A 332 10.10 -18.59 -3.02
C HIS A 332 8.90 -18.06 -3.81
N VAL A 333 7.97 -17.39 -3.12
CA VAL A 333 6.82 -16.74 -3.77
C VAL A 333 7.27 -15.58 -4.65
N ILE A 334 8.20 -14.77 -4.15
CA ILE A 334 8.70 -13.58 -4.87
C ILE A 334 9.62 -13.97 -6.03
N ASP A 335 10.53 -14.91 -5.81
CA ASP A 335 11.47 -15.46 -6.79
C ASP A 335 10.71 -16.02 -8.00
N ASP A 336 9.67 -16.81 -7.75
CA ASP A 336 8.82 -17.35 -8.79
C ASP A 336 8.12 -16.26 -9.64
N VAL A 337 7.70 -15.15 -9.03
CA VAL A 337 7.07 -14.02 -9.73
C VAL A 337 8.08 -13.28 -10.60
N ILE A 338 9.32 -13.16 -10.12
CA ILE A 338 10.44 -12.53 -10.84
C ILE A 338 10.89 -13.43 -12.00
N ASP A 339 11.12 -14.72 -11.75
CA ASP A 339 11.63 -15.71 -12.71
C ASP A 339 10.74 -15.87 -13.93
N TRP A 340 9.44 -15.68 -13.76
CA TRP A 340 8.47 -15.74 -14.85
C TRP A 340 8.50 -14.50 -15.74
N GLY A 341 9.25 -13.46 -15.34
CA GLY A 341 9.35 -12.20 -16.05
C GLY A 341 8.04 -11.41 -16.06
N PHE A 342 7.15 -11.69 -15.10
CA PHE A 342 5.86 -11.02 -15.00
C PHE A 342 5.93 -9.75 -14.18
N GLY A 343 6.83 -9.67 -13.20
CA GLY A 343 6.84 -8.55 -12.27
C GLY A 343 8.23 -8.05 -11.92
N LEU A 344 8.32 -6.75 -11.66
CA LEU A 344 9.48 -6.08 -11.12
C LEU A 344 9.16 -5.63 -9.70
N PRO A 345 9.83 -6.17 -8.67
CA PRO A 345 9.68 -5.63 -7.33
C PRO A 345 10.09 -4.15 -7.33
N ILE A 346 9.36 -3.34 -6.56
CA ILE A 346 9.61 -1.89 -6.46
C ILE A 346 9.66 -1.36 -5.02
N ARG A 347 9.15 -2.12 -4.04
CA ARG A 347 9.05 -1.67 -2.65
C ARG A 347 9.00 -2.84 -1.67
N LEU A 348 9.57 -2.64 -0.48
CA LEU A 348 9.41 -3.55 0.66
C LEU A 348 8.87 -2.78 1.87
N GLY A 349 7.74 -3.20 2.42
CA GLY A 349 7.12 -2.66 3.63
C GLY A 349 7.33 -3.57 4.84
N VAL A 350 7.47 -2.99 6.03
CA VAL A 350 7.53 -3.69 7.31
C VAL A 350 6.60 -3.00 8.30
N ASP A 351 5.67 -3.76 8.88
CA ASP A 351 4.84 -3.29 9.98
C ASP A 351 5.70 -3.18 11.25
N LEU A 352 5.67 -2.03 11.93
CA LEU A 352 6.44 -1.68 13.13
C LEU A 352 5.71 -2.09 14.40
N VAL A 353 5.28 -3.34 14.44
CA VAL A 353 4.55 -3.98 15.54
C VAL A 353 5.34 -5.17 16.08
N ASN A 354 4.86 -5.79 17.16
CA ASN A 354 5.49 -6.97 17.74
C ASN A 354 5.69 -8.06 16.65
N GLU A 355 6.85 -8.72 16.68
CA GLU A 355 7.29 -9.74 15.72
C GLU A 355 6.24 -10.82 15.42
N ASP A 356 5.49 -11.26 16.43
CA ASP A 356 4.43 -12.26 16.26
C ASP A 356 3.31 -11.81 15.29
N TYR A 357 3.19 -10.49 15.08
CA TYR A 357 2.21 -9.85 14.20
C TYR A 357 2.85 -9.04 13.07
N ALA A 358 4.18 -8.92 13.04
CA ALA A 358 4.87 -8.13 12.04
C ALA A 358 4.65 -8.73 10.66
N ARG A 359 4.22 -7.88 9.74
CA ARG A 359 3.97 -8.22 8.35
C ARG A 359 5.05 -7.61 7.48
N VAL A 360 5.53 -8.38 6.51
CA VAL A 360 6.43 -7.92 5.47
C VAL A 360 5.67 -7.88 4.15
N GLU A 361 5.63 -6.72 3.51
CA GLU A 361 4.92 -6.51 2.25
C GLU A 361 5.92 -6.30 1.11
N VAL A 362 5.88 -7.12 0.06
CA VAL A 362 6.67 -6.89 -1.16
C VAL A 362 5.73 -6.45 -2.26
N VAL A 363 5.97 -5.27 -2.84
CA VAL A 363 5.15 -4.72 -3.93
C VAL A 363 5.86 -4.93 -5.25
N VAL A 364 5.11 -5.47 -6.21
CA VAL A 364 5.59 -5.85 -7.54
C VAL A 364 4.78 -5.11 -8.60
N ASP A 365 5.50 -4.51 -9.53
CA ASP A 365 5.02 -3.77 -10.70
C ASP A 365 4.92 -4.71 -11.92
N PHE A 366 3.79 -4.68 -12.63
CA PHE A 366 3.50 -5.51 -13.80
C PHE A 366 3.57 -4.74 -15.13
N TRP A 367 4.42 -3.73 -15.21
CA TRP A 367 4.63 -2.92 -16.41
C TRP A 367 4.89 -3.77 -17.66
N GLY A 368 4.19 -3.44 -18.75
CA GLY A 368 4.31 -4.13 -20.04
C GLY A 368 3.63 -5.50 -20.10
N GLN A 369 3.14 -6.06 -18.98
CA GLN A 369 2.38 -7.31 -18.99
C GLN A 369 0.95 -7.11 -19.48
N THR A 370 0.33 -8.20 -19.95
CA THR A 370 -1.11 -8.22 -20.23
C THR A 370 -1.92 -8.26 -18.93
N PHE A 371 -3.14 -7.73 -18.97
CA PHE A 371 -4.06 -7.82 -17.82
C PHE A 371 -4.38 -9.28 -17.44
N LYS A 372 -4.36 -10.19 -18.41
CA LYS A 372 -4.44 -11.62 -18.18
C LYS A 372 -3.29 -12.16 -17.32
N ASN A 373 -2.04 -11.85 -17.68
CA ASN A 373 -0.88 -12.31 -16.90
C ASN A 373 -0.88 -11.70 -15.50
N PHE A 374 -1.29 -10.44 -15.38
CA PHE A 374 -1.47 -9.76 -14.10
C PHE A 374 -2.53 -10.46 -13.22
N ALA A 375 -3.73 -10.71 -13.76
CA ALA A 375 -4.82 -11.36 -13.03
C ALA A 375 -4.46 -12.80 -12.62
N HIS A 376 -3.82 -13.55 -13.51
CA HIS A 376 -3.31 -14.90 -13.21
C HIS A 376 -2.31 -14.87 -12.05
N SER A 377 -1.35 -13.95 -12.10
CA SER A 377 -0.37 -13.76 -11.02
C SER A 377 -1.03 -13.37 -9.70
N ALA A 378 -2.16 -12.65 -9.75
CA ALA A 378 -2.91 -12.21 -8.57
C ALA A 378 -3.75 -13.29 -7.88
N THR A 379 -4.00 -14.44 -8.51
CA THR A 379 -5.11 -15.34 -8.11
C THR A 379 -4.79 -16.83 -8.09
N GLU A 380 -4.05 -17.40 -9.04
CA GLU A 380 -4.02 -18.87 -9.19
C GLU A 380 -2.91 -19.61 -8.44
N ARG A 381 -1.78 -18.97 -8.11
CA ARG A 381 -0.55 -19.75 -7.84
C ARG A 381 -0.24 -20.07 -6.37
N TYR A 382 -0.55 -19.20 -5.42
CA TYR A 382 -0.07 -19.35 -4.03
C TYR A 382 -1.16 -19.36 -2.97
N TYR A 383 -2.42 -19.19 -3.36
CA TYR A 383 -3.49 -18.98 -2.40
C TYR A 383 -4.75 -19.73 -2.80
N PRO A 384 -5.10 -20.86 -2.15
CA PRO A 384 -6.40 -21.48 -2.33
C PRO A 384 -7.48 -20.53 -1.78
N ARG A 385 -8.13 -19.77 -2.67
CA ARG A 385 -9.22 -18.87 -2.30
C ARG A 385 -10.51 -19.66 -2.11
N ASN A 386 -11.17 -19.40 -0.98
CA ASN A 386 -12.54 -19.85 -0.73
C ASN A 386 -13.57 -18.75 -1.06
N ASP A 387 -13.15 -17.56 -1.52
CA ASP A 387 -14.03 -16.41 -1.73
C ASP A 387 -14.23 -16.11 -3.23
N GLU A 388 -15.48 -15.82 -3.60
CA GLU A 388 -15.93 -15.64 -4.99
C GLU A 388 -15.53 -14.28 -5.57
N VAL A 389 -15.10 -13.33 -4.73
CA VAL A 389 -14.87 -11.92 -5.11
C VAL A 389 -13.47 -11.65 -5.68
N ALA A 390 -12.50 -12.49 -5.37
CA ALA A 390 -11.11 -12.26 -5.77
C ALA A 390 -10.62 -13.39 -6.69
N THR A 391 -11.43 -13.77 -7.68
CA THR A 391 -11.09 -14.77 -8.71
C THR A 391 -10.34 -14.12 -9.87
N GLU A 392 -9.67 -14.92 -10.72
CA GLU A 392 -9.00 -14.38 -11.93
C GLU A 392 -9.97 -13.58 -12.80
N ASP A 393 -11.17 -14.14 -13.03
CA ASP A 393 -12.24 -13.50 -13.80
C ASP A 393 -12.70 -12.18 -13.19
N GLU A 394 -12.78 -12.10 -11.86
CA GLU A 394 -13.20 -10.87 -11.19
C GLU A 394 -12.08 -9.82 -11.18
N VAL A 395 -10.80 -10.20 -11.07
CA VAL A 395 -9.67 -9.27 -11.26
C VAL A 395 -9.62 -8.74 -12.69
N LEU A 396 -9.85 -9.60 -13.70
CA LEU A 396 -9.99 -9.16 -15.09
C LEU A 396 -11.17 -8.21 -15.27
N ARG A 397 -12.33 -8.55 -14.71
CA ARG A 397 -13.52 -7.68 -14.75
C ARG A 397 -13.27 -6.33 -14.08
N LEU A 398 -12.61 -6.31 -12.93
CA LEU A 398 -12.18 -5.10 -12.23
C LEU A 398 -11.29 -4.23 -13.14
N CYS A 399 -10.25 -4.82 -13.75
CA CYS A 399 -9.36 -4.12 -14.68
C CYS A 399 -10.14 -3.53 -15.87
N ARG A 400 -11.02 -4.31 -16.52
CA ARG A 400 -11.84 -3.83 -17.65
C ARG A 400 -12.69 -2.62 -17.27
N ILE A 401 -13.38 -2.67 -16.12
CA ILE A 401 -14.26 -1.58 -15.68
C ILE A 401 -13.42 -0.36 -15.26
N LEU A 402 -12.47 -0.55 -14.36
CA LEU A 402 -11.70 0.55 -13.76
C LEU A 402 -10.66 1.17 -14.69
N LEU A 403 -10.19 0.45 -15.71
CA LEU A 403 -9.19 0.96 -16.66
C LEU A 403 -9.78 1.21 -18.05
N GLY A 404 -10.99 0.74 -18.31
CA GLY A 404 -11.68 0.92 -19.60
C GLY A 404 -11.12 0.07 -20.72
N VAL A 405 -10.45 -1.04 -20.37
CA VAL A 405 -9.82 -1.93 -21.34
C VAL A 405 -10.81 -2.98 -21.80
N GLU A 406 -10.85 -3.24 -23.11
CA GLU A 406 -11.79 -4.20 -23.72
C GLU A 406 -11.20 -5.61 -23.85
N ASP A 407 -9.89 -5.72 -24.05
CA ASP A 407 -9.17 -6.96 -24.32
C ASP A 407 -8.17 -7.27 -23.19
N ASP A 408 -8.22 -8.47 -22.64
CA ASP A 408 -7.33 -8.94 -21.56
C ASP A 408 -5.89 -9.11 -22.02
N ASP A 409 -5.68 -9.29 -23.32
CA ASP A 409 -4.36 -9.36 -23.95
C ASP A 409 -3.75 -7.97 -24.17
N THR A 410 -4.45 -6.90 -23.77
CA THR A 410 -3.91 -5.54 -23.77
C THR A 410 -2.77 -5.42 -22.76
N SER A 411 -1.61 -4.94 -23.21
CA SER A 411 -0.48 -4.63 -22.34
C SER A 411 -0.75 -3.40 -21.48
N CYS A 412 -0.27 -3.43 -20.23
CA CYS A 412 -0.22 -2.29 -19.33
C CYS A 412 0.82 -1.28 -19.84
N ILE A 413 0.35 -0.26 -20.58
CA ILE A 413 1.20 0.78 -21.21
C ILE A 413 1.08 2.16 -20.55
N GLY A 414 0.08 2.36 -19.68
CA GLY A 414 0.04 3.45 -18.71
C GLY A 414 0.69 2.98 -17.39
N GLU A 415 0.47 3.72 -16.30
CA GLU A 415 0.92 3.26 -14.97
C GLU A 415 0.47 1.83 -14.70
N ALA A 416 1.40 0.97 -14.29
CA ALA A 416 1.13 -0.45 -14.21
C ALA A 416 0.34 -0.80 -12.95
N PRO A 417 -0.60 -1.77 -13.04
CA PRO A 417 -1.15 -2.43 -11.87
C PRO A 417 -0.05 -3.07 -11.01
N LEU A 418 -0.26 -3.05 -9.70
CA LEU A 418 0.69 -3.62 -8.73
C LEU A 418 0.05 -4.79 -7.99
N ILE A 419 0.89 -5.70 -7.50
CA ILE A 419 0.50 -6.72 -6.53
C ILE A 419 1.38 -6.57 -5.29
N SER A 420 0.74 -6.45 -4.13
CA SER A 420 1.41 -6.54 -2.83
C SER A 420 1.28 -7.96 -2.28
N TYR A 421 2.42 -8.60 -2.04
CA TYR A 421 2.54 -9.89 -1.36
C TYR A 421 2.88 -9.62 0.10
N SER A 422 1.90 -9.83 0.99
CA SER A 422 2.02 -9.62 2.42
C SER A 422 2.29 -10.95 3.13
N PHE A 423 3.38 -11.03 3.86
CA PHE A 423 3.80 -12.21 4.61
C PHE A 423 3.68 -11.95 6.10
N THR A 424 3.10 -12.90 6.84
CA THR A 424 3.12 -12.92 8.31
C THR A 424 3.65 -14.25 8.78
N HIS A 425 4.21 -14.30 10.00
CA HIS A 425 4.65 -15.57 10.56
C HIS A 425 3.48 -16.54 10.75
N ALA A 426 3.70 -17.78 10.32
CA ALA A 426 2.88 -18.92 10.65
C ALA A 426 3.64 -19.88 11.59
N LYS A 427 2.96 -20.93 12.04
CA LYS A 427 3.60 -21.96 12.88
C LYS A 427 4.75 -22.63 12.12
N ASP A 428 5.72 -23.15 12.86
CA ASP A 428 6.86 -23.93 12.31
C ASP A 428 7.73 -23.16 11.30
N ARG A 429 7.92 -21.85 11.54
CA ARG A 429 8.64 -20.92 10.64
C ARG A 429 8.12 -20.94 9.21
N ASP A 430 6.82 -21.13 9.07
CA ASP A 430 6.13 -20.94 7.81
C ASP A 430 5.64 -19.50 7.66
N VAL A 431 5.12 -19.14 6.49
CA VAL A 431 4.54 -17.82 6.25
C VAL A 431 3.10 -17.95 5.79
N ASN A 432 2.22 -17.13 6.34
CA ASN A 432 0.92 -16.89 5.71
C ASN A 432 1.12 -15.80 4.66
N LEU A 433 0.58 -16.02 3.47
CA LEU A 433 0.56 -15.05 2.38
C LEU A 433 -0.82 -14.40 2.30
N GLU A 434 -0.89 -13.07 2.25
CA GLU A 434 -2.06 -12.32 1.79
C GLU A 434 -1.67 -11.54 0.54
N MET A 435 -2.58 -11.39 -0.41
CA MET A 435 -2.33 -10.66 -1.66
C MET A 435 -3.28 -9.48 -1.79
N THR A 436 -2.75 -8.35 -2.25
CA THR A 436 -3.54 -7.16 -2.59
C THR A 436 -3.23 -6.75 -4.01
N VAL A 437 -4.27 -6.64 -4.83
CA VAL A 437 -4.22 -6.10 -6.20
C VAL A 437 -4.39 -4.60 -6.10
N HIS A 438 -3.54 -3.80 -6.74
CA HIS A 438 -3.65 -2.34 -6.80
C HIS A 438 -3.83 -1.89 -8.24
N ILE A 439 -4.93 -1.20 -8.51
CA ILE A 439 -5.29 -0.67 -9.82
C ILE A 439 -5.02 0.84 -9.83
N PRO A 440 -4.12 1.33 -10.70
CA PRO A 440 -3.83 2.74 -10.82
C PRO A 440 -4.98 3.43 -11.56
N VAL A 441 -5.42 4.55 -11.02
CA VAL A 441 -6.62 5.23 -11.51
C VAL A 441 -6.24 6.35 -12.49
N GLY A 442 -5.29 7.19 -12.08
CA GLY A 442 -5.06 8.49 -12.69
C GLY A 442 -4.52 8.42 -14.12
N SER A 443 -3.94 7.30 -14.57
CA SER A 443 -3.44 7.16 -15.95
C SER A 443 -4.48 6.66 -16.95
N TYR A 444 -5.68 6.30 -16.50
CA TYR A 444 -6.70 5.65 -17.32
C TYR A 444 -8.01 6.42 -17.42
N MET A 445 -8.10 7.60 -16.79
CA MET A 445 -9.34 8.37 -16.69
C MET A 445 -9.14 9.84 -17.05
N HIS A 446 -10.09 10.42 -17.75
CA HIS A 446 -10.09 11.85 -18.06
C HIS A 446 -10.19 12.71 -16.77
N ASP A 447 -11.02 12.28 -15.80
CA ASP A 447 -11.32 12.98 -14.55
C ASP A 447 -11.73 12.00 -13.43
N ASP A 448 -11.79 12.48 -12.19
CA ASP A 448 -12.14 11.64 -11.02
C ASP A 448 -13.64 11.27 -10.96
N ALA A 449 -14.52 12.01 -11.65
CA ALA A 449 -15.96 11.71 -11.68
C ALA A 449 -16.24 10.42 -12.47
N GLN A 450 -15.53 10.23 -13.58
CA GLN A 450 -15.57 8.99 -14.34
C GLN A 450 -15.08 7.80 -13.53
N PHE A 451 -14.03 7.99 -12.73
CA PHE A 451 -13.54 6.92 -11.88
C PHE A 451 -14.54 6.55 -10.79
N GLN A 452 -15.13 7.55 -10.13
CA GLN A 452 -16.21 7.32 -9.17
C GLN A 452 -17.32 6.46 -9.76
N LYS A 453 -17.80 6.82 -10.95
CA LYS A 453 -18.83 6.04 -11.64
C LYS A 453 -18.42 4.59 -11.92
N ARG A 454 -17.17 4.36 -12.33
CA ARG A 454 -16.65 3.00 -12.60
C ARG A 454 -16.54 2.15 -11.34
N VAL A 455 -16.15 2.74 -10.21
CA VAL A 455 -16.17 2.06 -8.91
C VAL A 455 -17.60 1.65 -8.54
N GLU A 456 -18.57 2.54 -8.72
CA GLU A 456 -19.98 2.26 -8.49
C GLU A 456 -20.53 1.16 -9.42
N ASP A 457 -20.19 1.20 -10.70
CA ASP A 457 -20.59 0.18 -11.68
C ASP A 457 -19.97 -1.19 -11.34
N TRP A 458 -18.70 -1.22 -10.91
CA TRP A 458 -18.03 -2.45 -10.50
C TRP A 458 -18.73 -3.09 -9.29
N VAL A 459 -18.92 -2.34 -8.20
CA VAL A 459 -19.54 -2.86 -6.97
C VAL A 459 -20.99 -3.29 -7.19
N ARG A 460 -21.75 -2.59 -8.05
CA ARG A 460 -23.12 -3.00 -8.38
C ARG A 460 -23.18 -4.33 -9.14
N GLY A 461 -22.17 -4.66 -9.93
CA GLY A 461 -22.09 -5.98 -10.56
C GLY A 461 -21.64 -7.10 -9.62
N LEU A 462 -21.30 -6.80 -8.36
CA LEU A 462 -21.10 -7.78 -7.30
C LEU A 462 -22.43 -8.23 -6.64
N SER A 463 -23.58 -7.96 -7.25
CA SER A 463 -24.90 -8.38 -6.73
C SER A 463 -25.11 -9.90 -6.60
N HIS A 464 -24.21 -10.69 -7.16
CA HIS A 464 -24.20 -12.15 -6.99
C HIS A 464 -23.57 -12.59 -5.65
N VAL A 465 -22.74 -11.74 -5.03
CA VAL A 465 -22.01 -12.02 -3.77
C VAL A 465 -22.37 -11.06 -2.63
N LEU A 466 -22.84 -9.84 -2.95
CA LEU A 466 -23.26 -8.83 -1.99
C LEU A 466 -24.76 -8.58 -2.07
N SER A 467 -25.36 -8.32 -0.90
CA SER A 467 -26.73 -7.81 -0.84
C SER A 467 -26.82 -6.37 -1.34
N GLU A 468 -28.00 -5.96 -1.80
CA GLU A 468 -28.28 -4.58 -2.23
C GLU A 468 -27.91 -3.56 -1.14
N GLN A 469 -28.24 -3.85 0.12
CA GLN A 469 -27.88 -2.99 1.25
C GLN A 469 -26.37 -2.85 1.44
N GLN A 470 -25.58 -3.93 1.25
CA GLN A 470 -24.12 -3.85 1.33
C GLN A 470 -23.54 -3.00 0.20
N ILE A 471 -24.07 -3.14 -1.01
CA ILE A 471 -23.68 -2.33 -2.17
C ILE A 471 -23.98 -0.85 -1.92
N ASP A 472 -25.19 -0.53 -1.49
CA ASP A 472 -25.59 0.86 -1.25
C ASP A 472 -24.80 1.49 -0.10
N ASN A 473 -24.58 0.75 0.99
CA ASN A 473 -23.74 1.21 2.12
C ASN A 473 -22.31 1.52 1.66
N PHE A 474 -21.72 0.68 0.80
CA PHE A 474 -20.39 0.93 0.24
C PHE A 474 -20.39 2.21 -0.60
N VAL A 475 -21.33 2.33 -1.55
CA VAL A 475 -21.42 3.47 -2.47
C VAL A 475 -21.57 4.78 -1.70
N GLU A 476 -22.52 4.85 -0.76
CA GLU A 476 -22.74 6.06 0.05
C GLU A 476 -21.48 6.43 0.85
N SER A 477 -20.85 5.45 1.50
CA SER A 477 -19.65 5.69 2.31
C SER A 477 -18.46 6.15 1.48
N TYR A 478 -18.27 5.55 0.31
CA TYR A 478 -17.23 5.92 -0.64
C TYR A 478 -17.44 7.35 -1.16
N GLN A 479 -18.67 7.72 -1.52
CA GLN A 479 -19.03 9.07 -1.96
C GLN A 479 -18.78 10.12 -0.87
N GLU A 480 -19.17 9.85 0.38
CA GLU A 480 -18.92 10.78 1.48
C GLU A 480 -17.42 10.95 1.77
N CYS A 481 -16.63 9.87 1.72
CA CYS A 481 -15.17 9.94 1.85
C CYS A 481 -14.53 10.78 0.73
N LEU A 482 -14.97 10.56 -0.51
CA LEU A 482 -14.48 11.29 -1.68
C LEU A 482 -14.79 12.79 -1.55
N LYS A 483 -16.02 13.13 -1.17
CA LYS A 483 -16.47 14.50 -0.94
C LYS A 483 -15.72 15.19 0.21
N ALA A 484 -15.33 14.45 1.25
CA ALA A 484 -14.60 15.01 2.39
C ALA A 484 -13.17 15.43 2.04
N ILE A 485 -12.54 14.79 1.05
CA ILE A 485 -11.16 15.08 0.62
C ILE A 485 -11.10 15.94 -0.65
N ALA A 486 -12.11 15.87 -1.51
CA ALA A 486 -12.19 16.67 -2.72
C ALA A 486 -12.19 18.18 -2.40
N ARG A 487 -11.31 18.94 -3.06
CA ARG A 487 -11.26 20.41 -2.96
C ARG A 487 -11.76 21.13 -4.21
N ARG A 488 -12.32 20.35 -5.13
CA ARG A 488 -12.83 20.78 -6.42
C ARG A 488 -13.93 19.82 -6.85
N PRO A 489 -14.79 20.20 -7.80
CA PRO A 489 -15.58 19.24 -8.55
C PRO A 489 -14.70 18.14 -9.16
N LEU A 490 -15.23 16.93 -9.20
CA LEU A 490 -14.46 15.75 -9.63
C LEU A 490 -14.18 15.78 -11.14
N GLU A 491 -15.01 16.48 -11.91
CA GLU A 491 -14.89 16.69 -13.35
C GLU A 491 -13.79 17.69 -13.73
N GLU A 492 -13.31 18.50 -12.78
CA GLU A 492 -12.34 19.59 -13.04
C GLU A 492 -10.87 19.14 -13.01
N GLY A 493 -10.61 17.84 -12.82
CA GLY A 493 -9.26 17.31 -12.75
C GLY A 493 -9.21 15.82 -12.48
N SER A 494 -8.00 15.27 -12.48
CA SER A 494 -7.74 13.86 -12.21
C SER A 494 -6.76 13.68 -11.03
N GLY A 495 -6.65 12.44 -10.55
CA GLY A 495 -5.62 12.04 -9.59
C GLY A 495 -5.96 12.33 -8.13
N LEU A 496 -7.18 12.76 -7.81
CA LEU A 496 -7.67 12.75 -6.42
C LEU A 496 -7.67 11.31 -5.90
N GLN A 497 -8.07 10.37 -6.73
CA GLN A 497 -8.02 8.94 -6.44
C GLN A 497 -6.77 8.35 -7.07
N SER A 498 -5.83 7.92 -6.24
CA SER A 498 -4.51 7.47 -6.70
C SER A 498 -4.50 5.99 -7.04
N TRP A 499 -5.10 5.16 -6.18
CA TRP A 499 -5.13 3.72 -6.31
C TRP A 499 -6.45 3.15 -5.81
N PHE A 500 -6.91 2.08 -6.45
CA PHE A 500 -8.01 1.27 -5.97
C PHE A 500 -7.51 -0.15 -5.77
N SER A 501 -7.65 -0.68 -4.57
CA SER A 501 -7.05 -1.94 -4.19
C SER A 501 -8.09 -2.96 -3.79
N LEU A 502 -7.88 -4.22 -4.17
CA LEU A 502 -8.70 -5.36 -3.76
C LEU A 502 -7.81 -6.34 -3.00
N LYS A 503 -8.16 -6.58 -1.74
CA LYS A 503 -7.47 -7.49 -0.83
C LYS A 503 -8.41 -8.58 -0.36
N GLU A 504 -7.93 -9.82 -0.36
CA GLU A 504 -8.56 -10.90 0.41
C GLU A 504 -7.75 -11.10 1.70
N SER A 505 -8.32 -10.75 2.84
CA SER A 505 -7.66 -10.91 4.14
C SER A 505 -8.21 -12.10 4.90
N ILE A 506 -7.32 -12.84 5.58
CA ILE A 506 -7.71 -13.93 6.49
C ILE A 506 -8.57 -13.39 7.65
N LYS A 507 -8.24 -12.20 8.14
CA LYS A 507 -8.88 -11.58 9.31
C LYS A 507 -10.15 -10.82 8.93
N ASP A 508 -10.07 -10.02 7.87
CA ASP A 508 -11.12 -9.07 7.51
C ASP A 508 -11.96 -9.53 6.30
N GLY A 509 -11.63 -10.65 5.64
CA GLY A 509 -12.28 -11.08 4.39
C GLY A 509 -11.94 -10.14 3.23
N THR A 510 -12.87 -10.00 2.27
CA THR A 510 -12.69 -9.10 1.13
C THR A 510 -12.76 -7.63 1.54
N VAL A 511 -11.65 -6.92 1.33
CA VAL A 511 -11.47 -5.50 1.63
C VAL A 511 -11.14 -4.76 0.33
N VAL A 512 -11.78 -3.61 0.14
CA VAL A 512 -11.45 -2.65 -0.91
C VAL A 512 -10.76 -1.46 -0.27
N THR A 513 -9.63 -1.03 -0.80
CA THR A 513 -8.93 0.18 -0.32
C THR A 513 -8.92 1.23 -1.40
N VAL A 514 -9.39 2.44 -1.09
CA VAL A 514 -9.24 3.60 -1.97
C VAL A 514 -8.16 4.51 -1.39
N HIS A 515 -7.15 4.82 -2.21
CA HIS A 515 -6.09 5.76 -1.86
C HIS A 515 -6.42 7.15 -2.43
N PHE A 516 -6.37 8.16 -1.57
CA PHE A 516 -6.66 9.54 -1.91
C PHE A 516 -5.38 10.37 -1.91
N SER A 517 -5.12 11.04 -3.03
CA SER A 517 -4.18 12.16 -3.07
C SER A 517 -4.70 13.27 -2.18
N THR A 518 -3.78 13.94 -1.50
CA THR A 518 -4.12 15.12 -0.70
C THR A 518 -4.35 16.37 -1.55
N GLU A 519 -4.07 16.31 -2.86
CA GLU A 519 -4.06 17.44 -3.79
C GLU A 519 -3.34 18.67 -3.23
N MET A 520 -2.33 18.45 -2.38
CA MET A 520 -1.62 19.53 -1.68
C MET A 520 -1.06 20.54 -2.65
N TYR A 521 -0.53 20.11 -3.80
CA TYR A 521 0.03 20.99 -4.82
C TYR A 521 -0.91 21.24 -5.99
N GLY A 522 -2.21 20.99 -5.82
CA GLY A 522 -3.21 21.06 -6.88
C GLY A 522 -3.52 19.70 -7.50
N ALA A 523 -4.55 19.70 -8.34
CA ALA A 523 -5.01 18.54 -9.08
C ALA A 523 -4.12 18.27 -10.29
N LEU A 524 -4.10 17.02 -10.75
CA LEU A 524 -3.60 16.75 -12.10
C LEU A 524 -4.60 17.31 -13.11
N PRO A 525 -4.13 17.81 -14.26
CA PRO A 525 -5.04 18.30 -15.28
C PRO A 525 -5.94 17.18 -15.77
N VAL A 526 -7.07 17.60 -16.33
CA VAL A 526 -7.95 16.74 -17.10
C VAL A 526 -7.18 16.17 -18.29
N MET A 527 -7.21 14.85 -18.48
CA MET A 527 -6.48 14.21 -19.58
C MET A 527 -7.26 14.26 -20.88
N GLU A 528 -6.78 15.05 -21.85
CA GLU A 528 -7.40 15.16 -23.18
C GLU A 528 -7.40 13.82 -23.95
N THR A 529 -6.41 12.97 -23.70
CA THR A 529 -6.30 11.62 -24.26
C THR A 529 -5.90 10.63 -23.16
N VAL A 530 -6.62 9.50 -23.11
CA VAL A 530 -6.32 8.41 -22.17
C VAL A 530 -5.32 7.45 -22.80
N ALA A 531 -4.30 7.05 -22.04
CA ALA A 531 -3.28 6.11 -22.51
C ALA A 531 -3.93 4.80 -22.97
N GLY A 532 -3.65 4.39 -24.21
CA GLY A 532 -4.06 3.09 -24.75
C GLY A 532 -5.50 2.96 -25.24
N LEU A 533 -6.33 4.00 -25.13
CA LEU A 533 -7.66 4.01 -25.74
C LEU A 533 -7.62 4.87 -27.00
N SER A 534 -7.61 4.20 -28.17
CA SER A 534 -7.95 4.88 -29.42
C SER A 534 -9.38 5.38 -29.32
N VAL A 535 -9.56 6.69 -29.23
CA VAL A 535 -10.88 7.33 -29.31
C VAL A 535 -11.54 6.88 -30.63
N PRO A 536 -12.73 6.27 -30.62
CA PRO A 536 -13.41 5.84 -31.83
C PRO A 536 -13.82 7.01 -32.74
#